data_AF-A0A935Q388-F1
#
_entry.id   AF-A0A935Q388-F1
#
_cell.length_a   1.000
_cell.length_b   1.000
_cell.length_c   1.000
_cell.angle_alpha   90.00
_cell.angle_beta   90.00
_cell.angle_gamma   90.00
#
_symmetry.space_group_name_H-M   'P 1'
#
loop_
_entity.id
_entity.type
_entity.pdbx_description
1 polymer ?
#
loop_
_entity_poly.entity_id
_entity_poly.type
_entity_poly.pdbx_seq_one_letter_code
_entity_poly.pdbx_strand_id
1 'polypeptide(L)' 'MRLVARLGGYLGRANDPPPGHQLMWHGHSQLQTLCEGFCLNQRRSG' A
#
# COMPACT_ATOMS: atom_id res chain seq x y z
N MET A 1 5.13 -3.76 7.88
CA MET A 1 5.81 -2.87 6.91
C MET A 1 5.95 -3.45 5.49
N ARG A 2 6.25 -4.74 5.29
CA ARG A 2 6.45 -5.31 3.93
C ARG A 2 5.26 -5.15 2.96
N LEU A 3 4.02 -5.26 3.42
CA LEU A 3 2.85 -5.13 2.54
C LEU A 3 2.69 -3.70 2.00
N VAL A 4 2.83 -2.71 2.88
CA VAL A 4 2.82 -1.29 2.50
C VAL A 4 3.95 -1.01 1.50
N ALA A 5 5.16 -1.50 1.78
CA ALA A 5 6.28 -1.37 0.83
C ALA A 5 5.95 -1.98 -0.54
N ARG A 6 5.31 -3.15 -0.59
CA ARG A 6 4.90 -3.81 -1.85
C ARG A 6 3.85 -3.01 -2.62
N LEU A 7 2.86 -2.42 -1.92
CA LEU A 7 1.92 -1.47 -2.53
C LEU A 7 2.65 -0.26 -3.10
N GLY A 8 3.74 0.16 -2.45
CA GLY A 8 4.61 1.22 -2.92
C GLY A 8 5.54 0.85 -4.07
N GLY A 9 5.53 -0.39 -4.55
CA GLY A 9 6.37 -0.87 -5.65
C GLY A 9 7.63 -1.65 -5.22
N TYR A 10 7.79 -1.97 -3.92
CA TYR A 10 8.90 -2.77 -3.45
C TYR A 10 8.76 -4.23 -3.87
N LEU A 11 9.73 -4.74 -4.64
CA LEU A 11 9.71 -6.12 -5.16
C LEU A 11 10.16 -7.14 -4.13
N GLY A 12 11.10 -6.80 -3.25
CA GLY A 12 11.57 -7.67 -2.17
C GLY A 12 12.37 -8.87 -2.65
N ARG A 13 13.19 -8.70 -3.70
CA ARG A 13 14.13 -9.74 -4.16
C ARG A 13 15.23 -9.94 -3.13
N ALA A 14 15.92 -11.08 -3.20
CA ALA A 14 16.93 -11.48 -2.21
C ALA A 14 18.03 -10.43 -1.97
N ASN A 15 18.37 -9.65 -3.00
CA ASN A 15 19.42 -8.62 -2.95
C ASN A 15 18.89 -7.19 -3.05
N ASP A 16 17.56 -6.99 -2.97
CA ASP A 16 17.02 -5.63 -2.97
C ASP A 16 17.37 -4.97 -1.62
N PRO A 17 17.80 -3.70 -1.61
CA PRO A 17 17.98 -2.96 -0.37
C PRO A 17 16.65 -2.86 0.39
N PRO A 18 16.66 -2.58 1.70
CA PRO A 18 15.42 -2.36 2.44
C PRO A 18 14.59 -1.23 1.81
N PRO A 19 13.25 -1.29 1.89
CA PRO A 19 12.38 -0.31 1.26
C PRO A 19 12.62 1.09 1.84
N GLY A 20 12.89 2.05 0.96
CA GLY A 20 13.09 3.45 1.35
C GLY A 20 11.80 4.17 1.69
N HIS A 21 11.91 5.31 2.38
CA HIS A 21 10.77 6.13 2.83
C HIS A 21 9.83 6.52 1.68
N GLN A 22 10.35 6.79 0.48
CA GLN A 22 9.52 7.11 -0.68
C GLN A 22 8.56 5.97 -1.05
N LEU A 23 9.05 4.73 -1.12
CA LEU A 23 8.19 3.57 -1.39
C LEU A 23 7.17 3.37 -0.26
N MET A 24 7.56 3.64 0.99
CA MET A 24 6.64 3.57 2.12
C MET A 24 5.49 4.59 2.00
N TRP A 25 5.80 5.83 1.60
CA TRP A 25 4.78 6.87 1.36
C TRP A 25 3.84 6.52 0.21
N HIS A 26 4.39 6.04 -0.91
CA HIS A 26 3.57 5.58 -2.03
C HIS A 26 2.63 4.44 -1.62
N GLY A 27 3.15 3.46 -0.88
CA GLY A 27 2.37 2.34 -0.38
C GLY A 27 1.28 2.76 0.60
N HIS A 28 1.57 3.71 1.48
CA HIS A 28 0.60 4.25 2.41
C HIS A 28 -0.53 4.98 1.69
N SER A 29 -0.20 5.84 0.73
CA SER A 29 -1.18 6.57 -0.09
C SER A 29 -2.11 5.61 -0.84
N GLN A 30 -1.55 4.57 -1.50
CA GLN A 30 -2.37 3.54 -2.16
C GLN A 30 -3.27 2.78 -1.18
N LEU A 31 -2.76 2.43 -0.01
CA LEU A 31 -3.56 1.76 1.02
C LEU A 31 -4.75 2.62 1.45
N GLN A 32 -4.56 3.92 1.66
CA GLN A 32 -5.64 4.84 2.01
C GLN A 32 -6.73 4.87 0.94
N THR A 33 -6.36 4.98 -0.33
CA THR A 33 -7.32 4.95 -1.45
C THR A 33 -8.13 3.65 -1.49
N LEU A 34 -7.49 2.50 -1.28
CA LEU A 34 -8.18 1.20 -1.22
C LEU A 34 -9.16 1.13 -0.05
N CYS A 35 -8.76 1.60 1.13
CA CYS A 35 -9.62 1.67 2.30
C CYS A 35 -10.84 2.58 2.07
N GLU A 36 -10.64 3.75 1.45
CA GLU A 36 -11.73 4.66 1.09
C GLU A 36 -12.73 4.00 0.13
N GLY A 37 -12.24 3.36 -0.94
CA GLY A 37 -13.10 2.64 -1.88
C GLY A 37 -13.88 1.50 -1.23
N PHE A 38 -13.23 0.73 -0.35
CA PHE A 38 -13.89 -0.33 0.41
C PHE A 38 -14.98 0.20 1.34
N CYS A 39 -14.69 1.26 2.10
CA CYS A 39 -15.66 1.92 2.97
C CYS A 39 -16.84 2.52 2.18
N LEU A 40 -16.58 3.12 1.02
CA LEU A 40 -17.63 3.63 0.13
C LEU A 40 -18.54 2.49 -0.37
N ASN A 41 -17.95 1.35 -0.76
CA ASN A 41 -18.73 0.19 -1.20
C ASN A 41 -19.59 -0.37 -0.06
N GLN A 42 -19.04 -0.52 1.14
CA GLN A 42 -19.79 -0.99 2.30
C GLN A 42 -21.02 -0.13 2.61
N ARG A 43 -20.90 1.20 2.50
CA ARG A 43 -22.04 2.12 2.70
C ARG A 43 -23.15 1.96 1.66
N ARG A 44 -22.83 1.46 0.46
CA ARG A 44 -23.82 1.24 -0.62
C ARG A 44 -24.54 -0.10 -0.51
N SER A 45 -23.95 -1.06 0.21
CA SER A 45 -24.48 -2.41 0.37
C SER A 45 -25.27 -2.60 1.67
N GLY A 46 -25.45 -1.53 2.46
CA GLY A 46 -26.28 -1.51 3.67
C GLY A 46 -27.61 -0.83 3.45
#